data_AF-A0A9E2I5F9-F1
#
_entry.id   AF-A0A9E2I5F9-F1
#
_cell.length_a   1.000
_cell.length_b   1.000
_cell.length_c   1.000
_cell.angle_alpha   90.00
_cell.angle_beta   90.00
_cell.angle_gamma   90.00
#
_symmetry.space_group_name_H-M   'P 1'
#
loop_
_entity.id
_entity.type
_entity.pdbx_description
1 polymer ?
#
loop_
_entity_poly.entity_id
_entity_poly.type
_entity_poly.pdbx_seq_one_letter_code
_entity_poly.pdbx_strand_id
1 'polypeptide(L)'
;MRINISDTQKIQDTLEAGLPDHVWLRVLEILLPSGVADSLHLRRATGLNRDKLRRSLDKMEVAAVGLPPIIRLLDHTIPRAGVRGRAPNVYLLGESGAALLRANGYSDARTCGLNNDRAIAHALAMLSVHFAAQQYGQDIITDKTISYRDGQILRPDHRVTLADGHQILIEVEQAAKRILIPRIQKSLSNKQAFFHSPEGQDFLPEIRMLINLPRGRDWQRTLNVWREVCNLIVQHNGATLAFRLLALPLNEFIDTAEWEADVSKRWEDLSVSIQTTASGEHDDADSAPDQVVEHSQSAYDDYITLNALAQQYQETLVESDQHPDRYFFHLVMLIYTASHDDSYTSLEQATVPHASVYLLKRYLEMNPKLRTSLQKTLHHGRNNIRWNTTAVLHRMQSVINLVLRYHGWENSNDLQVRAGVGSWDAPGPYGINVNIMPVFPEIVQQAGKPSVNQALAWVLWAIFEYAGELGLRRPVFW
;
A
#
# COMPACT_ATOMS: atom_id res chain seq x y z
N MET A 1 18.45 -8.35 -11.99
CA MET A 1 19.41 -9.45 -11.82
C MET A 1 19.49 -9.74 -10.33
N ARG A 2 19.04 -10.91 -9.85
CA ARG A 2 19.06 -11.19 -8.39
C ARG A 2 20.48 -11.60 -7.99
N ILE A 3 21.01 -10.99 -6.93
CA ILE A 3 22.31 -11.38 -6.38
C ILE A 3 22.24 -12.79 -5.79
N ASN A 4 23.20 -13.66 -6.14
CA ASN A 4 23.30 -15.01 -5.59
C ASN A 4 24.35 -15.07 -4.44
N ILE A 5 24.45 -16.22 -3.79
CA ILE A 5 25.35 -16.43 -2.64
C ILE A 5 26.83 -16.23 -3.03
N SER A 6 27.24 -16.73 -4.21
CA SER A 6 28.62 -16.60 -4.69
C SER A 6 29.00 -15.14 -4.94
N ASP A 7 28.09 -14.37 -5.53
CA ASP A 7 28.30 -12.94 -5.79
C ASP A 7 28.35 -12.15 -4.48
N THR A 8 27.52 -12.50 -3.50
CA THR A 8 27.54 -11.87 -2.16
C THR A 8 28.89 -12.11 -1.47
N GLN A 9 29.40 -13.34 -1.50
CA GLN A 9 30.71 -13.67 -0.91
C GLN A 9 31.85 -12.90 -1.57
N LYS A 10 31.86 -12.81 -2.92
CA LYS A 10 32.89 -12.04 -3.65
C LYS A 10 32.89 -10.56 -3.27
N ILE A 11 31.70 -9.96 -3.13
CA ILE A 11 31.59 -8.56 -2.68
C ILE A 11 32.16 -8.45 -1.26
N GLN A 12 31.78 -9.35 -0.35
CA GLN A 12 32.26 -9.34 1.03
C GLN A 12 33.80 -9.45 1.11
N ASP A 13 34.40 -10.42 0.42
CA ASP A 13 35.85 -10.60 0.39
C ASP A 13 36.56 -9.34 -0.13
N THR A 14 36.00 -8.69 -1.15
CA THR A 14 36.52 -7.44 -1.72
C THR A 14 36.43 -6.28 -0.71
N LEU A 15 35.32 -6.20 0.02
CA LEU A 15 35.12 -5.17 1.04
C LEU A 15 36.02 -5.37 2.25
N GLU A 16 36.23 -6.60 2.71
CA GLU A 16 37.11 -6.92 3.82
C GLU A 16 38.58 -6.58 3.49
N ALA A 17 39.02 -6.86 2.26
CA ALA A 17 40.34 -6.46 1.80
C ALA A 17 40.49 -4.93 1.63
N GLY A 18 39.44 -4.26 1.13
CA GLY A 18 39.48 -2.83 0.79
C GLY A 18 39.19 -1.87 1.95
N LEU A 19 38.44 -2.33 2.95
CA LEU A 19 37.96 -1.58 4.11
C LEU A 19 38.19 -2.41 5.39
N PRO A 20 39.45 -2.51 5.86
CA PRO A 20 39.75 -3.14 7.13
C PRO A 20 38.99 -2.43 8.27
N ASP A 21 38.70 -3.13 9.37
CA ASP A 21 37.87 -2.69 10.51
C ASP A 21 36.35 -2.72 10.29
N HIS A 22 35.86 -3.51 9.33
CA HIS A 22 34.43 -3.73 9.07
C HIS A 22 33.61 -2.43 8.94
N VAL A 23 34.23 -1.37 8.43
CA VAL A 23 33.59 -0.06 8.24
C VAL A 23 32.37 -0.18 7.34
N TRP A 24 32.46 -1.01 6.29
CA TRP A 24 31.36 -1.25 5.37
C TRP A 24 30.12 -1.85 6.08
N LEU A 25 30.33 -2.76 7.04
CA LEU A 25 29.24 -3.38 7.79
C LEU A 25 28.57 -2.35 8.69
N ARG A 26 29.36 -1.55 9.42
CA ARG A 26 28.83 -0.43 10.24
C ARG A 26 28.03 0.57 9.42
N VAL A 27 28.45 0.87 8.19
CA VAL A 27 27.69 1.72 7.26
C VAL A 27 26.34 1.09 6.90
N LEU A 28 26.30 -0.22 6.65
CA LEU A 28 25.07 -0.93 6.32
C LEU A 28 24.12 -1.06 7.53
N GLU A 29 24.67 -1.28 8.72
CA GLU A 29 23.89 -1.39 9.96
C GLU A 29 23.11 -0.10 10.27
N ILE A 30 23.68 1.06 9.94
CA ILE A 30 23.01 2.36 10.07
C ILE A 30 21.72 2.44 9.23
N LEU A 31 21.64 1.70 8.12
CA LEU A 31 20.48 1.67 7.25
C LEU A 31 19.41 0.65 7.71
N LEU A 32 19.71 -0.23 8.67
CA LEU A 32 18.77 -1.29 9.11
C LEU A 32 17.43 -0.76 9.63
N PRO A 33 17.37 0.32 10.46
CA PRO A 33 16.10 0.71 11.09
C PRO A 33 15.05 1.21 10.11
N SER A 34 15.44 1.84 9.00
CA SER A 34 14.50 2.51 8.08
C SER A 34 14.80 2.32 6.59
N GLY A 35 15.91 1.66 6.25
CA GLY A 35 16.41 1.52 4.88
C GLY A 35 17.08 2.77 4.31
N VAL A 36 17.09 3.89 5.05
CA VAL A 36 17.54 5.20 4.58
C VAL A 36 18.44 5.88 5.61
N ALA A 37 19.57 6.43 5.16
CA ALA A 37 20.41 7.29 5.97
C ALA A 37 20.90 8.48 5.14
N ASP A 38 21.36 9.55 5.78
CA ASP A 38 22.05 10.61 5.06
C ASP A 38 23.50 10.75 5.51
N SER A 39 24.26 11.58 4.80
CA SER A 39 25.67 11.80 5.11
C SER A 39 25.92 12.33 6.54
N LEU A 40 24.93 12.91 7.23
CA LEU A 40 25.10 13.31 8.63
C LEU A 40 24.97 12.09 9.55
N HIS A 41 23.95 11.25 9.33
CA HIS A 41 23.75 9.99 10.05
C HIS A 41 24.99 9.09 9.92
N LEU A 42 25.45 8.86 8.69
CA LEU A 42 26.62 8.01 8.42
C LEU A 42 27.87 8.52 9.14
N ARG A 43 28.16 9.82 9.08
CA ARG A 43 29.34 10.38 9.75
C ARG A 43 29.26 10.31 11.26
N ARG A 44 28.09 10.61 11.85
CA ARG A 44 27.89 10.58 13.30
C ARG A 44 28.09 9.17 13.85
N ALA A 45 27.45 8.17 13.24
CA ALA A 45 27.51 6.80 13.73
C ALA A 45 28.84 6.09 13.43
N THR A 46 29.50 6.39 12.29
CA THR A 46 30.80 5.78 11.97
C THR A 46 32.01 6.52 12.56
N GLY A 47 31.84 7.77 13.00
CA GLY A 47 32.94 8.66 13.39
C GLY A 47 33.83 9.12 12.22
N LEU A 48 33.48 8.78 10.98
CA LEU A 48 34.26 9.16 9.81
C LEU A 48 34.04 10.62 9.44
N ASN A 49 35.13 11.32 9.10
CA ASN A 49 35.02 12.62 8.46
C ASN A 49 34.49 12.48 7.02
N ARG A 50 34.11 13.62 6.40
CA ARG A 50 33.48 13.65 5.08
C ARG A 50 34.30 12.89 4.01
N ASP A 51 35.60 13.12 3.96
CA ASP A 51 36.44 12.58 2.88
C ASP A 51 36.79 11.11 3.11
N LYS A 52 36.86 10.64 4.36
CA LYS A 52 36.98 9.22 4.69
C LYS A 52 35.68 8.47 4.40
N LEU A 53 34.52 9.04 4.74
CA LEU A 53 33.23 8.44 4.43
C LEU A 53 33.06 8.31 2.91
N ARG A 54 33.30 9.39 2.16
CA ARG A 54 33.24 9.36 0.69
C ARG A 54 34.10 8.25 0.10
N ARG A 55 35.38 8.19 0.48
CA ARG A 55 36.29 7.12 0.02
C ARG A 55 35.80 5.72 0.39
N SER A 56 35.13 5.56 1.53
CA SER A 56 34.57 4.28 1.94
C SER A 56 33.38 3.89 1.06
N LEU A 57 32.48 4.83 0.79
CA LEU A 57 31.35 4.63 -0.12
C LEU A 57 31.81 4.35 -1.55
N ASP A 58 32.80 5.08 -2.06
CA ASP A 58 33.38 4.84 -3.39
C ASP A 58 33.96 3.42 -3.50
N LYS A 59 34.65 2.94 -2.46
CA LYS A 59 35.14 1.55 -2.40
C LYS A 59 34.02 0.53 -2.35
N MET A 60 32.93 0.81 -1.63
CA MET A 60 31.74 -0.04 -1.61
C MET A 60 31.07 -0.11 -2.99
N GLU A 61 31.01 1.00 -3.70
CA GLU A 61 30.51 1.04 -5.07
C GLU A 61 31.37 0.20 -6.03
N VAL A 62 32.70 0.34 -5.95
CA VAL A 62 33.65 -0.44 -6.76
C VAL A 62 33.52 -1.95 -6.49
N ALA A 63 33.29 -2.35 -5.23
CA ALA A 63 33.14 -3.76 -4.87
C ALA A 63 31.93 -4.45 -5.51
N ALA A 64 30.91 -3.69 -5.96
CA ALA A 64 29.70 -4.21 -6.59
C ALA A 64 29.59 -3.82 -8.08
N VAL A 65 30.70 -3.49 -8.75
CA VAL A 65 30.69 -3.18 -10.19
C VAL A 65 30.14 -4.36 -10.99
N GLY A 66 29.15 -4.08 -11.85
CA GLY A 66 28.46 -5.10 -12.65
C GLY A 66 27.41 -5.91 -11.89
N LEU A 67 27.20 -5.62 -10.60
CA LEU A 67 26.19 -6.22 -9.74
C LEU A 67 25.17 -5.16 -9.29
N PRO A 68 24.03 -5.55 -8.70
CA PRO A 68 23.13 -4.60 -8.05
C PRO A 68 23.87 -3.75 -7.01
N PRO A 69 23.46 -2.49 -6.76
CA PRO A 69 24.18 -1.60 -5.86
C PRO A 69 24.13 -2.07 -4.40
N ILE A 70 25.22 -1.81 -3.66
CA ILE A 70 25.25 -1.99 -2.20
C ILE A 70 24.41 -0.92 -1.51
N ILE A 71 24.62 0.33 -1.92
CA ILE A 71 23.91 1.52 -1.49
C ILE A 71 23.55 2.32 -2.74
N ARG A 72 22.33 2.85 -2.80
CA ARG A 72 21.89 3.76 -3.86
C ARG A 72 21.90 5.19 -3.33
N LEU A 73 22.62 6.08 -4.01
CA LEU A 73 22.55 7.51 -3.78
C LEU A 73 21.25 8.06 -4.40
N LEU A 74 20.51 8.88 -3.65
CA LEU A 74 19.37 9.60 -4.18
C LEU A 74 19.87 10.71 -5.13
N ASP A 75 19.25 10.81 -6.30
CA ASP A 75 19.66 11.72 -7.38
C ASP A 75 19.27 13.18 -7.14
N HIS A 76 18.42 13.44 -6.14
CA HIS A 76 17.99 14.76 -5.71
C HIS A 76 18.11 14.91 -4.18
N THR A 77 17.99 16.15 -3.71
CA THR A 77 18.12 16.48 -2.29
C THR A 77 16.76 16.56 -1.60
N ILE A 78 16.68 16.01 -0.39
CA ILE A 78 15.50 16.15 0.47
C ILE A 78 15.76 17.26 1.50
N PRO A 79 14.95 18.33 1.53
CA PRO A 79 15.13 19.40 2.51
C PRO A 79 14.80 18.90 3.93
N ARG A 80 15.62 19.30 4.91
CA ARG A 80 15.35 19.10 6.33
C ARG A 80 14.61 20.32 6.88
N ALA A 81 13.45 20.11 7.49
CA ALA A 81 12.68 21.19 8.09
C ALA A 81 13.51 21.92 9.16
N GLY A 82 13.50 23.25 9.14
CA GLY A 82 14.20 24.08 10.12
C GLY A 82 15.73 24.15 9.98
N VAL A 83 16.35 23.41 9.07
CA VAL A 83 17.82 23.43 8.86
C VAL A 83 18.17 24.33 7.68
N ARG A 84 19.01 25.34 7.92
CA ARG A 84 19.57 26.19 6.84
C ARG A 84 20.79 25.53 6.21
N GLY A 85 20.95 25.73 4.90
CA GLY A 85 22.12 25.27 4.14
C GLY A 85 21.81 24.16 3.14
N ARG A 86 22.85 23.60 2.54
CA ARG A 86 22.72 22.51 1.57
C ARG A 86 22.27 21.23 2.26
N ALA A 87 21.18 20.65 1.78
CA ALA A 87 20.69 19.37 2.26
C ALA A 87 21.75 18.26 2.05
N PRO A 88 21.91 17.34 3.02
CA PRO A 88 22.86 16.25 2.92
C PRO A 88 22.45 15.24 1.84
N ASN A 89 23.44 14.54 1.30
CA ASN A 89 23.20 13.41 0.39
C ASN A 89 22.48 12.29 1.14
N VAL A 90 21.45 11.71 0.51
CA VAL A 90 20.63 10.63 1.05
C VAL A 90 21.01 9.31 0.38
N TYR A 91 21.16 8.27 1.19
CA TYR A 91 21.60 6.94 0.83
C TYR A 91 20.52 5.93 1.18
N LEU A 92 20.23 5.02 0.26
CA LEU A 92 19.21 3.99 0.37
C LEU A 92 19.87 2.62 0.33
N LEU A 93 19.40 1.69 1.16
CA LEU A 93 19.92 0.33 1.17
C LEU A 93 19.60 -0.39 -0.15
N GLY A 94 20.63 -0.82 -0.87
CA GLY A 94 20.51 -1.53 -2.14
C GLY A 94 20.34 -3.04 -1.97
N GLU A 95 20.11 -3.74 -3.08
CA GLU A 95 19.91 -5.19 -3.08
C GLU A 95 21.13 -5.96 -2.56
N SER A 96 22.34 -5.57 -3.01
CA SER A 96 23.59 -6.21 -2.57
C SER A 96 23.89 -5.88 -1.11
N GLY A 97 23.56 -4.67 -0.64
CA GLY A 97 23.71 -4.30 0.76
C GLY A 97 22.78 -5.12 1.67
N ALA A 98 21.53 -5.30 1.26
CA ALA A 98 20.60 -6.16 1.99
C ALA A 98 21.06 -7.63 2.00
N ALA A 99 21.64 -8.13 0.91
CA ALA A 99 22.21 -9.48 0.86
C ALA A 99 23.42 -9.65 1.80
N LEU A 100 24.33 -8.67 1.83
CA LEU A 100 25.46 -8.65 2.76
C LEU A 100 25.00 -8.64 4.21
N LEU A 101 23.99 -7.82 4.55
CA LEU A 101 23.41 -7.79 5.89
C LEU A 101 22.83 -9.15 6.30
N ARG A 102 22.09 -9.81 5.40
CA ARG A 102 21.57 -11.18 5.66
C ARG A 102 22.68 -12.19 5.87
N ALA A 103 23.77 -12.11 5.09
CA ALA A 103 24.94 -12.96 5.25
C ALA A 103 25.67 -12.73 6.58
N ASN A 104 25.51 -11.54 7.19
CA ASN A 104 26.15 -11.15 8.45
C ASN A 104 25.18 -11.14 9.64
N GLY A 105 24.14 -11.99 9.60
CA GLY A 105 23.26 -12.27 10.75
C GLY A 105 21.95 -11.48 10.80
N TYR A 106 21.72 -10.54 9.88
CA TYR A 106 20.48 -9.77 9.81
C TYR A 106 19.48 -10.39 8.82
N SER A 107 18.87 -11.53 9.18
CA SER A 107 18.03 -12.34 8.28
C SER A 107 16.89 -11.56 7.61
N ASP A 108 16.34 -10.57 8.30
CA ASP A 108 15.19 -9.78 7.86
C ASP A 108 15.58 -8.54 7.03
N ALA A 109 16.87 -8.31 6.79
CA ALA A 109 17.32 -7.14 6.04
C ALA A 109 16.77 -7.16 4.60
N ARG A 110 16.18 -6.04 4.17
CA ARG A 110 15.54 -5.88 2.86
C ARG A 110 16.07 -4.63 2.15
N THR A 111 16.05 -4.67 0.82
CA THR A 111 16.30 -3.48 -0.01
C THR A 111 15.27 -2.40 0.32
N CYS A 112 15.70 -1.13 0.31
CA CYS A 112 14.82 -0.01 0.59
C CYS A 112 13.85 0.23 -0.58
N GLY A 113 12.56 -0.02 -0.35
CA GLY A 113 11.48 0.21 -1.31
C GLY A 113 10.94 1.64 -1.36
N LEU A 114 11.41 2.56 -0.52
CA LEU A 114 10.93 3.93 -0.50
C LEU A 114 11.31 4.68 -1.78
N ASN A 115 10.33 5.34 -2.37
CA ASN A 115 10.46 6.05 -3.65
C ASN A 115 9.84 7.47 -3.65
N ASN A 116 9.24 7.91 -2.52
CA ASN A 116 8.65 9.24 -2.41
C ASN A 116 9.35 10.06 -1.30
N ASP A 117 9.56 11.33 -1.57
CA ASP A 117 10.35 12.24 -0.72
C ASP A 117 9.78 12.37 0.69
N ARG A 118 8.45 12.35 0.84
CA ARG A 118 7.79 12.46 2.15
C ARG A 118 8.09 11.25 3.04
N ALA A 119 8.01 10.05 2.49
CA ALA A 119 8.32 8.81 3.20
C ALA A 119 9.81 8.70 3.50
N ILE A 120 10.67 9.14 2.58
CA ILE A 120 12.12 9.19 2.81
C ILE A 120 12.45 10.22 3.91
N ALA A 121 11.83 11.41 3.90
CA ALA A 121 11.99 12.43 4.93
C ALA A 121 11.53 11.94 6.32
N HIS A 122 10.40 11.22 6.36
CA HIS A 122 9.90 10.61 7.59
C HIS A 122 10.84 9.49 8.09
N ALA A 123 11.33 8.61 7.21
CA ALA A 123 12.32 7.58 7.54
C ALA A 123 13.65 8.17 8.08
N LEU A 124 14.10 9.31 7.51
CA LEU A 124 15.27 10.03 8.01
C LEU A 124 15.03 10.64 9.40
N ALA A 125 13.82 11.14 9.64
CA ALA A 125 13.41 11.67 10.93
C ALA A 125 13.35 10.56 12.00
N MET A 126 12.75 9.41 11.68
CA MET A 126 12.75 8.22 12.54
C MET A 126 14.17 7.76 12.86
N LEU A 127 15.07 7.70 11.87
CA LEU A 127 16.46 7.32 12.11
C LEU A 127 17.18 8.31 13.04
N SER A 128 16.84 9.60 12.96
CA SER A 128 17.41 10.61 13.88
C SER A 128 17.02 10.33 15.32
N VAL A 129 15.75 9.97 15.58
CA VAL A 129 15.24 9.60 16.91
C VAL A 129 15.90 8.31 17.38
N HIS A 130 16.02 7.30 16.51
CA HIS A 130 16.67 6.04 16.82
C HIS A 130 18.11 6.23 17.29
N PHE A 131 18.89 7.05 16.60
CA PHE A 131 20.26 7.35 17.01
C PHE A 131 20.36 8.22 18.25
N ALA A 132 19.42 9.14 18.47
CA ALA A 132 19.34 9.85 19.72
C ALA A 132 19.10 8.88 20.89
N ALA A 133 18.23 7.89 20.75
CA ALA A 133 17.99 6.88 21.79
C ALA A 133 19.25 6.04 22.06
N GLN A 134 19.89 5.50 21.01
CA GLN A 134 21.11 4.70 21.14
C GLN A 134 22.26 5.48 21.79
N GLN A 135 22.43 6.76 21.45
CA GLN A 135 23.46 7.61 22.05
C GLN A 135 23.26 7.79 23.57
N TYR A 136 22.02 7.75 24.04
CA TYR A 136 21.66 7.83 25.45
C TYR A 136 21.51 6.44 26.10
N GLY A 137 21.91 5.37 25.41
CA GLY A 137 21.86 4.00 25.93
C GLY A 137 20.44 3.44 26.11
N GLN A 138 19.45 4.03 25.45
CA GLN A 138 18.05 3.59 25.53
C GLN A 138 17.83 2.38 24.63
N ASP A 139 17.07 1.39 25.12
CA ASP A 139 16.60 0.27 24.31
C ASP A 139 15.43 0.73 23.44
N ILE A 140 15.65 0.75 22.13
CA ILE A 140 14.71 1.28 21.15
C ILE A 140 14.42 0.28 20.03
N ILE A 141 13.14 0.10 19.76
CA ILE A 141 12.63 -0.70 18.66
C ILE A 141 11.90 0.23 17.69
N THR A 142 12.31 0.21 16.43
CA THR A 142 11.77 1.07 15.36
C THR A 142 10.94 0.24 14.39
N ASP A 143 9.78 0.77 14.00
CA ASP A 143 8.95 0.25 12.90
C ASP A 143 8.56 -1.25 13.04
N LYS A 144 8.29 -1.70 14.27
CA LYS A 144 7.83 -3.07 14.57
C LYS A 144 6.40 -3.07 15.10
N THR A 145 5.65 -4.08 14.69
CA THR A 145 4.27 -4.29 15.10
C THR A 145 4.16 -4.84 16.52
N ILE A 146 3.17 -4.36 17.25
CA ILE A 146 2.73 -4.84 18.55
C ILE A 146 1.36 -5.48 18.34
N SER A 147 1.27 -6.79 18.56
CA SER A 147 -0.02 -7.48 18.59
C SER A 147 -0.70 -7.25 19.94
N TYR A 148 -2.00 -6.97 19.92
CA TYR A 148 -2.84 -6.83 21.11
C TYR A 148 -4.24 -7.36 20.78
N ARG A 149 -4.98 -7.90 21.75
CA ARG A 149 -6.39 -8.36 21.60
C ARG A 149 -6.71 -9.13 20.30
N ASP A 150 -6.84 -10.45 20.36
CA ASP A 150 -7.38 -11.31 19.28
C ASP A 150 -7.05 -10.85 17.84
N GLY A 151 -5.76 -10.61 17.56
CA GLY A 151 -5.26 -10.31 16.22
C GLY A 151 -5.20 -8.83 15.82
N GLN A 152 -5.52 -7.87 16.70
CA GLN A 152 -5.28 -6.46 16.40
C GLN A 152 -3.79 -6.13 16.46
N ILE A 153 -3.38 -5.14 15.67
CA ILE A 153 -1.98 -4.77 15.49
C ILE A 153 -1.83 -3.25 15.59
N LEU A 154 -0.89 -2.81 16.42
CA LEU A 154 -0.41 -1.43 16.49
C LEU A 154 1.01 -1.38 15.92
N ARG A 155 1.30 -0.41 15.05
CA ARG A 155 2.64 -0.19 14.51
C ARG A 155 3.07 1.23 14.84
N PRO A 156 3.73 1.45 16.00
CA PRO A 156 4.31 2.74 16.33
C PRO A 156 5.61 2.97 15.53
N ASP A 157 5.97 4.23 15.31
CA ASP A 157 7.26 4.56 14.71
C ASP A 157 8.42 4.10 15.60
N HIS A 158 8.34 4.37 16.90
CA HIS A 158 9.27 3.84 17.89
C HIS A 158 8.61 3.38 19.18
N ARG A 159 9.26 2.42 19.81
CA ARG A 159 9.00 1.92 21.14
C ARG A 159 10.30 1.96 21.93
N VAL A 160 10.28 2.60 23.09
CA VAL A 160 11.47 2.73 23.95
C VAL A 160 11.19 2.13 25.31
N THR A 161 12.10 1.30 25.80
CA THR A 161 12.05 0.74 27.16
C THR A 161 12.77 1.69 28.11
N LEU A 162 12.06 2.19 29.11
CA LEU A 162 12.61 3.09 30.13
C LEU A 162 13.34 2.32 31.22
N ALA A 163 14.10 3.04 32.04
CA ALA A 163 14.88 2.47 33.15
C ALA A 163 14.04 1.77 34.22
N ASP A 164 12.76 2.16 34.37
CA ASP A 164 11.81 1.55 35.29
C ASP A 164 11.11 0.31 34.72
N GLY A 165 11.42 -0.06 33.47
CA GLY A 165 10.87 -1.21 32.76
C GLY A 165 9.60 -0.91 31.96
N HIS A 166 8.97 0.25 32.13
CA HIS A 166 7.83 0.64 31.31
C HIS A 166 8.26 1.01 29.89
N GLN A 167 7.34 0.89 28.95
CA GLN A 167 7.57 1.27 27.55
C GLN A 167 6.84 2.57 27.20
N ILE A 168 7.45 3.37 26.32
CA ILE A 168 6.82 4.56 25.74
C ILE A 168 6.71 4.42 24.23
N LEU A 169 5.63 4.98 23.68
CA LEU A 169 5.43 5.10 22.24
C LEU A 169 5.87 6.48 21.78
N ILE A 170 6.69 6.53 20.73
CA ILE A 170 7.11 7.77 20.07
C ILE A 170 6.65 7.71 18.62
N GLU A 171 6.01 8.78 18.16
CA GLU A 171 5.51 8.94 16.79
C GLU A 171 6.17 10.15 16.12
N VAL A 172 6.55 10.03 14.87
CA VAL A 172 7.23 11.08 14.09
C VAL A 172 6.28 11.64 13.05
N GLU A 173 5.79 12.86 13.27
CA GLU A 173 4.88 13.51 12.32
C GLU A 173 5.62 14.50 11.41
N GLN A 174 5.11 14.74 10.19
CA GLN A 174 5.63 15.80 9.33
C GLN A 174 4.74 17.05 9.47
N ALA A 175 3.69 17.17 8.66
CA ALA A 175 2.71 18.23 8.76
C ALA A 175 1.30 17.65 8.67
N ALA A 176 0.42 18.03 9.58
CA ALA A 176 -0.98 17.63 9.53
C ALA A 176 -1.81 18.70 8.82
N LYS A 177 -2.63 18.26 7.85
CA LYS A 177 -3.66 19.06 7.20
C LYS A 177 -5.02 18.55 7.64
N ARG A 178 -6.05 19.41 7.66
CA ARG A 178 -7.44 19.02 8.02
C ARG A 178 -7.96 17.82 7.21
N ILE A 179 -7.53 17.67 5.97
CA ILE A 179 -7.89 16.52 5.13
C ILE A 179 -7.44 15.16 5.70
N LEU A 180 -6.47 15.15 6.63
CA LEU A 180 -5.97 13.94 7.30
C LEU A 180 -6.76 13.57 8.57
N ILE A 181 -7.76 14.37 8.97
CA ILE A 181 -8.57 14.13 10.18
C ILE A 181 -9.10 12.69 10.27
N PRO A 182 -9.73 12.10 9.22
CA PRO A 182 -10.25 10.73 9.31
C PRO A 182 -9.15 9.68 9.59
N ARG A 183 -7.97 9.85 8.99
CA ARG A 183 -6.81 8.98 9.19
C ARG A 183 -6.26 9.12 10.61
N ILE A 184 -6.11 10.36 11.07
CA ILE A 184 -5.63 10.66 12.43
C ILE A 184 -6.61 10.07 13.46
N GLN A 185 -7.92 10.21 13.22
CA GLN A 185 -8.96 9.66 14.08
C GLN A 185 -8.86 8.14 14.18
N LYS A 186 -8.71 7.42 13.05
CA LYS A 186 -8.51 5.96 13.07
C LYS A 186 -7.24 5.57 13.84
N SER A 187 -6.12 6.27 13.61
CA SER A 187 -4.85 6.02 14.32
C SER A 187 -4.99 6.18 15.83
N LEU A 188 -5.60 7.28 16.28
CA LEU A 188 -5.84 7.55 17.69
C LEU A 188 -6.86 6.59 18.30
N SER A 189 -7.91 6.18 17.58
CA SER A 189 -8.85 5.15 18.03
C SER A 189 -8.19 3.79 18.23
N ASN A 190 -7.28 3.39 17.34
CA ASN A 190 -6.51 2.15 17.50
C ASN A 190 -5.60 2.22 18.72
N LYS A 191 -4.92 3.36 18.93
CA LYS A 191 -4.12 3.61 20.13
C LYS A 191 -4.97 3.59 21.40
N GLN A 192 -6.15 4.21 21.38
CA GLN A 192 -7.10 4.17 22.48
C GLN A 192 -7.48 2.71 22.81
N ALA A 193 -7.78 1.89 21.81
CA ALA A 193 -8.09 0.48 22.01
C ALA A 193 -6.91 -0.31 22.61
N PHE A 194 -5.68 0.00 22.17
CA PHE A 194 -4.45 -0.59 22.70
C PHE A 194 -4.23 -0.22 24.18
N PHE A 195 -4.31 1.06 24.55
CA PHE A 195 -4.12 1.47 25.96
C PHE A 195 -5.23 0.96 26.90
N HIS A 196 -6.38 0.52 26.38
CA HIS A 196 -7.40 -0.20 27.14
C HIS A 196 -7.18 -1.71 27.19
N SER A 197 -6.19 -2.26 26.50
CA SER A 197 -5.90 -3.69 26.50
C SER A 197 -4.95 -4.06 27.63
N PRO A 198 -4.90 -5.36 28.02
CA PRO A 198 -3.91 -5.83 29.00
C PRO A 198 -2.47 -5.54 28.56
N GLU A 199 -2.17 -5.68 27.26
CA GLU A 199 -0.85 -5.41 26.70
C GLU A 199 -0.45 -3.93 26.79
N GLY A 200 -1.41 -3.01 26.87
CA GLY A 200 -1.17 -1.59 27.08
C GLY A 200 -0.73 -1.23 28.50
N GLN A 201 -0.85 -2.12 29.48
CA GLN A 201 -0.49 -1.85 30.88
C GLN A 201 1.03 -1.76 31.11
N ASP A 202 1.81 -2.41 30.25
CA ASP A 202 3.29 -2.33 30.28
C ASP A 202 3.81 -0.99 29.72
N PHE A 203 2.92 -0.13 29.23
CA PHE A 203 3.26 1.15 28.64
C PHE A 203 2.83 2.29 29.55
N LEU A 204 3.64 3.35 29.62
CA LEU A 204 3.15 4.59 30.20
C LEU A 204 1.98 5.10 29.35
N PRO A 205 0.91 5.64 29.96
CA PRO A 205 -0.26 6.18 29.27
C PRO A 205 0.07 7.53 28.61
N GLU A 206 1.07 7.54 27.75
CA GLU A 206 1.62 8.70 27.07
C GLU A 206 2.14 8.30 25.69
N ILE A 207 1.87 9.15 24.70
CA ILE A 207 2.45 9.08 23.37
C ILE A 207 3.19 10.38 23.10
N ARG A 208 4.49 10.26 22.81
CA ARG A 208 5.35 11.39 22.48
C ARG A 208 5.40 11.58 20.97
N MET A 209 4.78 12.64 20.49
CA MET A 209 4.79 13.02 19.08
C MET A 209 5.89 14.03 18.79
N LEU A 210 6.84 13.62 17.95
CA LEU A 210 7.92 14.46 17.45
C LEU A 210 7.55 14.98 16.06
N ILE A 211 7.24 16.27 15.95
CA ILE A 211 6.81 16.84 14.67
C ILE A 211 8.03 17.46 13.98
N ASN A 212 8.31 17.02 12.76
CA ASN A 212 9.39 17.50 11.90
C ASN A 212 9.06 18.87 11.28
N LEU A 213 8.71 19.84 12.12
CA LEU A 213 8.49 21.23 11.78
C LEU A 213 9.09 22.11 12.89
N PRO A 214 9.75 23.22 12.55
CA PRO A 214 10.10 24.21 13.54
C PRO A 214 8.82 24.88 14.10
N ARG A 215 8.91 25.45 15.30
CA ARG A 215 7.85 26.30 15.86
C ARG A 215 7.47 27.40 14.87
N GLY A 216 6.17 27.69 14.76
CA GLY A 216 5.65 28.68 13.83
C GLY A 216 4.22 28.36 13.37
N ARG A 217 3.82 28.95 12.24
CA ARG A 217 2.45 28.83 11.72
C ARG A 217 2.06 27.39 11.37
N ASP A 218 2.93 26.65 10.69
CA ASP A 218 2.64 25.28 10.28
C ASP A 218 2.68 24.29 11.45
N TRP A 219 3.54 24.54 12.45
CA TRP A 219 3.51 23.86 13.75
C TRP A 219 2.15 24.04 14.43
N GLN A 220 1.73 25.29 14.62
CA GLN A 220 0.45 25.58 15.29
C GLN A 220 -0.74 24.99 14.53
N ARG A 221 -0.73 25.07 13.20
CA ARG A 221 -1.76 24.45 12.36
C ARG A 221 -1.81 22.94 12.56
N THR A 222 -0.65 22.28 12.59
CA THR A 222 -0.54 20.84 12.84
C THR A 222 -1.11 20.48 14.22
N LEU A 223 -0.71 21.22 15.27
CA LEU A 223 -1.23 20.99 16.62
C LEU A 223 -2.75 21.16 16.71
N ASN A 224 -3.30 22.19 16.07
CA ASN A 224 -4.74 22.44 16.09
C ASN A 224 -5.53 21.32 15.42
N VAL A 225 -5.02 20.74 14.32
CA VAL A 225 -5.63 19.56 13.69
C VAL A 225 -5.62 18.38 14.66
N TRP A 226 -4.51 18.11 15.35
CA TRP A 226 -4.43 17.01 16.31
C TRP A 226 -5.34 17.22 17.53
N ARG A 227 -5.40 18.44 18.08
CA ARG A 227 -6.34 18.80 19.16
C ARG A 227 -7.80 18.61 18.74
N GLU A 228 -8.15 19.04 17.52
CA GLU A 228 -9.48 18.86 16.94
C GLU A 228 -9.87 17.38 16.90
N VAL A 229 -8.97 16.49 16.46
CA VAL A 229 -9.23 15.05 16.45
C VAL A 229 -9.32 14.45 17.85
N CYS A 230 -8.46 14.87 18.79
CA CYS A 230 -8.55 14.42 20.18
C CYS A 230 -9.93 14.75 20.77
N ASN A 231 -10.42 15.98 20.55
CA ASN A 231 -11.73 16.42 20.99
C ASN A 231 -12.87 15.59 20.35
N LEU A 232 -12.78 15.29 19.05
CA LEU A 232 -13.77 14.47 18.35
C LEU A 232 -13.87 13.05 18.93
N ILE A 233 -12.74 12.43 19.29
CA ILE A 233 -12.72 11.09 19.91
C ILE A 233 -13.35 11.11 21.30
N VAL A 234 -13.02 12.12 22.11
CA VAL A 234 -13.63 12.29 23.44
C VAL A 234 -15.14 12.51 23.34
N GLN A 235 -15.59 13.34 22.40
CA GLN A 235 -17.02 13.58 22.14
C GLN A 235 -17.76 12.33 21.68
N HIS A 236 -17.16 11.52 20.81
CA HIS A 236 -17.81 10.33 20.25
C HIS A 236 -17.91 9.19 21.27
N ASN A 237 -16.89 9.00 22.11
CA ASN A 237 -16.80 7.87 23.04
C ASN A 237 -17.29 8.20 24.45
N GLY A 238 -17.57 9.47 24.76
CA GLY A 238 -18.02 9.92 26.09
C GLY A 238 -16.98 9.75 27.20
N ALA A 239 -15.72 9.48 26.85
CA ALA A 239 -14.63 9.18 27.77
C ALA A 239 -13.37 9.98 27.40
N THR A 240 -12.53 10.26 28.39
CA THR A 240 -11.22 10.87 28.18
C THR A 240 -10.31 9.92 27.38
N LEU A 241 -9.28 10.47 26.73
CA LEU A 241 -8.23 9.63 26.13
C LEU A 241 -7.55 8.81 27.23
N ALA A 242 -7.25 7.53 26.94
CA ALA A 242 -6.56 6.62 27.86
C ALA A 242 -5.06 6.92 27.97
N PHE A 243 -4.58 7.89 27.20
CA PHE A 243 -3.20 8.34 27.16
C PHE A 243 -3.14 9.85 26.95
N ARG A 244 -2.03 10.45 27.36
CA ARG A 244 -1.67 11.83 27.04
C ARG A 244 -0.99 11.88 25.68
N LEU A 245 -1.34 12.86 24.85
CA LEU A 245 -0.68 13.09 23.56
C LEU A 245 0.20 14.33 23.67
N LEU A 246 1.51 14.13 23.70
CA LEU A 246 2.46 15.22 23.91
C LEU A 246 3.21 15.54 22.63
N ALA A 247 3.34 16.81 22.28
CA ALA A 247 4.02 17.24 21.07
C ALA A 247 5.27 18.08 21.35
N LEU A 248 6.36 17.79 20.64
CA LEU A 248 7.58 18.59 20.62
C LEU A 248 8.18 18.66 19.20
N PRO A 249 8.80 19.77 18.78
CA PRO A 249 9.55 19.80 17.53
C PRO A 249 10.68 18.78 17.54
N LEU A 250 10.82 18.04 16.45
CA LEU A 250 11.84 17.00 16.33
C LEU A 250 13.25 17.57 16.55
N ASN A 251 13.56 18.74 16.01
CA ASN A 251 14.88 19.37 16.20
C ASN A 251 15.15 19.73 17.66
N GLU A 252 14.15 20.26 18.39
CA GLU A 252 14.27 20.56 19.82
C GLU A 252 14.50 19.30 20.66
N PHE A 253 13.93 18.17 20.25
CA PHE A 253 14.16 16.87 20.87
C PHE A 253 15.56 16.33 20.57
N ILE A 254 16.01 16.37 19.32
CA ILE A 254 17.34 15.87 18.94
C ILE A 254 18.46 16.68 19.63
N ASP A 255 18.27 17.98 19.81
CA ASP A 255 19.25 18.84 20.49
C ASP A 255 19.29 18.61 22.01
N THR A 256 18.15 18.25 22.62
CA THR A 256 18.05 17.96 24.05
C THR A 256 16.97 16.91 24.26
N ALA A 257 17.40 15.64 24.22
CA ALA A 257 16.48 14.51 24.27
C ALA A 257 16.01 14.25 25.72
N GLU A 258 14.70 14.04 25.87
CA GLU A 258 14.06 13.75 27.15
C GLU A 258 13.50 12.33 27.10
N TRP A 259 14.25 11.39 27.70
CA TRP A 259 13.90 9.97 27.73
C TRP A 259 13.23 9.54 29.03
N GLU A 260 13.31 10.35 30.09
CA GLU A 260 12.72 10.04 31.39
C GLU A 260 11.18 9.96 31.32
N ALA A 261 10.56 9.29 32.30
CA ALA A 261 9.10 9.20 32.40
C ALA A 261 8.44 10.58 32.55
N ASP A 262 9.04 11.44 33.38
CA ASP A 262 8.58 12.82 33.56
C ASP A 262 9.15 13.72 32.46
N VAL A 263 8.25 14.30 31.67
CA VAL A 263 8.59 15.27 30.63
C VAL A 263 8.63 16.70 31.15
N SER A 264 9.49 17.54 30.54
CA SER A 264 9.58 18.95 30.88
C SER A 264 8.40 19.77 30.32
N LYS A 265 8.34 21.05 30.70
CA LYS A 265 7.35 22.01 30.17
C LYS A 265 7.52 22.36 28.67
N ARG A 266 8.55 21.83 28.00
CA ARG A 266 8.76 22.07 26.56
C ARG A 266 7.72 21.34 25.68
N TRP A 267 7.15 20.26 26.22
CA TRP A 267 6.12 19.46 25.56
C TRP A 267 4.75 20.14 25.65
N GLU A 268 4.05 20.20 24.51
CA GLU A 268 2.67 20.66 24.46
C GLU A 268 1.71 19.48 24.61
N ASP A 269 0.88 19.48 25.65
CA ASP A 269 -0.17 18.48 25.82
C ASP A 269 -1.37 18.81 24.90
N LEU A 270 -1.66 17.91 23.97
CA LEU A 270 -2.75 18.04 22.99
C LEU A 270 -4.03 17.34 23.45
N SER A 271 -3.96 16.56 24.53
CA SER A 271 -5.09 15.80 25.07
C SER A 271 -5.94 16.61 26.06
N VAL A 272 -5.41 17.72 26.57
CA VAL A 272 -6.15 18.64 27.45
C VAL A 272 -7.13 19.45 26.61
N SER A 273 -8.42 19.32 26.93
CA SER A 273 -9.45 20.19 26.34
C SER A 273 -9.13 21.63 26.71
N ILE A 274 -8.85 22.46 25.71
CA ILE A 274 -8.87 23.91 25.90
C ILE A 274 -10.34 24.25 26.15
N GLN A 275 -10.75 24.23 27.42
CA GLN A 275 -11.94 24.93 27.84
C GLN A 275 -11.65 26.39 27.52
N THR A 276 -12.17 26.87 26.39
CA THR A 276 -12.35 28.29 26.14
C THR A 276 -13.22 28.78 27.29
N THR A 277 -12.58 29.33 28.31
CA THR A 277 -13.22 30.10 29.36
C THR A 277 -13.86 31.30 28.68
N ALA A 278 -15.11 31.13 28.29
CA ALA A 278 -16.02 32.23 28.06
C ALA A 278 -16.21 32.94 29.41
N SER A 279 -15.51 34.06 29.63
CA SER A 279 -15.92 35.11 30.57
C SER A 279 -15.03 36.37 30.44
N GLY A 280 -15.54 37.35 29.66
CA GLY A 280 -15.27 38.80 29.75
C GLY A 280 -13.86 39.28 29.38
N GLU A 281 -13.66 40.26 28.50
CA GLU A 281 -14.40 41.51 28.33
C GLU A 281 -14.53 41.89 26.85
N HIS A 282 -15.61 42.60 26.54
CA HIS A 282 -15.84 43.28 25.28
C HIS A 282 -14.67 44.22 24.93
N ASP A 283 -14.17 44.11 23.71
CA ASP A 283 -14.04 45.29 22.87
C ASP A 283 -14.27 44.91 21.41
N ASP A 284 -15.27 45.56 20.83
CA ASP A 284 -15.73 45.42 19.45
C ASP A 284 -14.64 45.88 18.46
N ALA A 285 -14.31 45.04 17.49
CA ALA A 285 -13.99 45.49 16.14
C ALA A 285 -14.02 44.32 15.13
N ASP A 286 -14.98 44.42 14.20
CA ASP A 286 -15.08 43.76 12.91
C ASP A 286 -15.29 42.24 12.84
N SER A 287 -16.56 41.89 13.04
CA SER A 287 -17.23 40.81 12.33
C SER A 287 -17.13 41.00 10.81
N ALA A 288 -16.25 40.24 10.15
CA ALA A 288 -16.43 39.86 8.75
C ALA A 288 -17.01 38.44 8.71
N PRO A 289 -18.08 38.19 7.94
CA PRO A 289 -18.80 36.92 7.96
C PRO A 289 -17.94 35.81 7.37
N ASP A 290 -18.22 34.59 7.84
CA ASP A 290 -17.89 33.31 7.19
C ASP A 290 -17.85 33.45 5.67
N GLN A 291 -16.64 33.60 5.13
CA GLN A 291 -16.34 33.04 3.83
C GLN A 291 -15.80 31.65 4.13
N VAL A 292 -16.70 30.68 4.13
CA VAL A 292 -16.38 29.34 3.65
C VAL A 292 -15.76 29.55 2.28
N VAL A 293 -14.44 29.66 2.24
CA VAL A 293 -13.69 29.47 1.02
C VAL A 293 -13.97 28.02 0.68
N GLU A 294 -14.95 27.79 -0.20
CA GLU A 294 -14.97 26.61 -1.03
C GLU A 294 -13.58 26.56 -1.69
N HIS A 295 -12.64 25.90 -1.02
CA HIS A 295 -11.39 25.52 -1.64
C HIS A 295 -11.83 24.61 -2.77
N SER A 296 -11.88 25.16 -3.99
CA SER A 296 -12.02 24.39 -5.21
C SER A 296 -10.97 23.29 -5.10
N GLN A 297 -11.40 22.06 -4.85
CA GLN A 297 -10.51 20.91 -4.80
C GLN A 297 -9.69 20.96 -6.07
N SER A 298 -8.39 21.23 -5.92
CA SER A 298 -7.52 21.23 -7.08
C SER A 298 -7.32 19.78 -7.48
N ALA A 299 -7.15 19.51 -8.77
CA ALA A 299 -6.84 18.16 -9.24
C ALA A 299 -5.57 17.57 -8.56
N TYR A 300 -4.69 18.44 -8.04
CA TYR A 300 -3.54 18.05 -7.24
C TYR A 300 -3.95 17.55 -5.83
N ASP A 301 -4.90 18.23 -5.17
CA ASP A 301 -5.43 17.78 -3.88
C ASP A 301 -6.21 16.46 -4.02
N ASP A 302 -6.95 16.29 -5.11
CA ASP A 302 -7.62 15.03 -5.45
C ASP A 302 -6.60 13.92 -5.73
N TYR A 303 -5.52 14.22 -6.45
CA TYR A 303 -4.44 13.27 -6.71
C TYR A 303 -3.79 12.79 -5.41
N ILE A 304 -3.44 13.70 -4.49
CA ILE A 304 -2.84 13.33 -3.20
C ILE A 304 -3.82 12.50 -2.36
N THR A 305 -5.10 12.86 -2.36
CA THR A 305 -6.16 12.14 -1.63
C THR A 305 -6.37 10.74 -2.19
N LEU A 306 -6.53 10.62 -3.51
CA LEU A 306 -6.72 9.33 -4.18
C LEU A 306 -5.48 8.44 -4.06
N ASN A 307 -4.26 9.02 -4.07
CA ASN A 307 -3.04 8.25 -3.93
C ASN A 307 -2.89 7.70 -2.49
N ALA A 308 -3.25 8.50 -1.48
CA ALA A 308 -3.29 8.03 -0.08
C ALA A 308 -4.35 6.95 0.15
N LEU A 309 -5.55 7.10 -0.45
CA LEU A 309 -6.61 6.09 -0.41
C LEU A 309 -6.23 4.82 -1.20
N ALA A 310 -5.53 4.95 -2.32
CA ALA A 310 -5.03 3.81 -3.11
C ALA A 310 -3.98 3.02 -2.33
N GLN A 311 -3.05 3.69 -1.66
CA GLN A 311 -2.07 3.04 -0.79
C GLN A 311 -2.77 2.30 0.37
N GLN A 312 -3.77 2.93 1.01
CA GLN A 312 -4.58 2.28 2.05
C GLN A 312 -5.31 1.05 1.50
N TYR A 313 -5.91 1.13 0.30
CA TYR A 313 -6.57 0.00 -0.33
C TYR A 313 -5.58 -1.16 -0.61
N GLN A 314 -4.38 -0.85 -1.08
CA GLN A 314 -3.30 -1.83 -1.29
C GLN A 314 -2.82 -2.49 0.00
N GLU A 315 -2.75 -1.75 1.10
CA GLU A 315 -2.35 -2.28 2.41
C GLU A 315 -3.45 -3.14 3.07
N THR A 316 -4.73 -2.89 2.73
CA THR A 316 -5.88 -3.66 3.25
C THR A 316 -6.24 -4.87 2.36
N LEU A 317 -5.62 -5.00 1.19
CA LEU A 317 -5.91 -6.06 0.20
C LEU A 317 -5.51 -7.48 0.64
N VAL A 318 -4.87 -7.65 1.80
CA VAL A 318 -4.53 -8.99 2.34
C VAL A 318 -5.78 -9.79 2.72
N GLU A 319 -6.95 -9.16 2.90
CA GLU A 319 -8.19 -9.84 3.33
C GLU A 319 -9.44 -9.56 2.46
N SER A 320 -9.31 -8.95 1.29
CA SER A 320 -10.45 -8.63 0.40
C SER A 320 -10.52 -9.57 -0.80
N ASP A 321 -11.62 -10.34 -0.90
CA ASP A 321 -12.00 -11.37 -1.89
C ASP A 321 -11.96 -11.00 -3.41
N GLN A 322 -11.41 -9.87 -3.82
CA GLN A 322 -11.43 -9.42 -5.23
C GLN A 322 -10.03 -9.31 -5.84
N HIS A 323 -9.30 -10.41 -5.85
CA HIS A 323 -8.20 -10.59 -6.80
C HIS A 323 -8.72 -11.28 -8.07
N PRO A 324 -8.17 -10.95 -9.26
CA PRO A 324 -8.47 -11.70 -10.48
C PRO A 324 -8.20 -13.19 -10.24
N ASP A 325 -9.21 -14.01 -10.48
CA ASP A 325 -9.10 -15.46 -10.36
C ASP A 325 -8.08 -15.97 -11.37
N ARG A 326 -6.90 -16.37 -10.86
CA ARG A 326 -5.76 -16.82 -11.67
C ARG A 326 -6.08 -18.09 -12.46
N TYR A 327 -7.10 -18.86 -12.07
CA TYR A 327 -7.51 -20.08 -12.75
C TYR A 327 -8.68 -19.88 -13.72
N PHE A 328 -9.25 -18.67 -13.81
CA PHE A 328 -10.39 -18.38 -14.69
C PHE A 328 -10.12 -18.77 -16.15
N PHE A 329 -9.00 -18.34 -16.73
CA PHE A 329 -8.69 -18.67 -18.13
C PHE A 329 -8.36 -20.16 -18.33
N HIS A 330 -7.77 -20.83 -17.33
CA HIS A 330 -7.56 -22.28 -17.35
C HIS A 330 -8.88 -23.03 -17.37
N LEU A 331 -9.85 -22.59 -16.56
CA LEU A 331 -11.21 -23.13 -16.54
C LEU A 331 -11.93 -22.93 -17.88
N VAL A 332 -11.84 -21.73 -18.46
CA VAL A 332 -12.43 -21.42 -19.77
C VAL A 332 -11.84 -22.33 -20.86
N MET A 333 -10.52 -22.50 -20.85
CA MET A 333 -9.83 -23.41 -21.77
C MET A 333 -10.30 -24.85 -21.57
N LEU A 334 -10.37 -25.34 -20.32
CA LEU A 334 -10.84 -26.69 -20.01
C LEU A 334 -12.25 -26.95 -20.53
N ILE A 335 -13.17 -25.99 -20.36
CA ILE A 335 -14.54 -26.11 -20.85
C ILE A 335 -14.53 -26.15 -22.39
N TYR A 336 -13.79 -25.26 -23.04
CA TYR A 336 -13.77 -25.16 -24.49
C TYR A 336 -13.16 -26.40 -25.17
N THR A 337 -11.98 -26.84 -24.74
CA THR A 337 -11.24 -27.94 -25.37
C THR A 337 -11.96 -29.28 -25.25
N ALA A 338 -12.91 -29.43 -24.33
CA ALA A 338 -13.68 -30.67 -24.17
C ALA A 338 -14.46 -31.08 -25.44
N SER A 339 -14.81 -30.14 -26.32
CA SER A 339 -15.48 -30.41 -27.60
C SER A 339 -14.82 -29.74 -28.81
N HIS A 340 -13.68 -29.06 -28.62
CA HIS A 340 -13.00 -28.29 -29.68
C HIS A 340 -11.49 -28.60 -29.71
N ASP A 341 -11.13 -29.86 -29.48
CA ASP A 341 -9.77 -30.33 -29.64
C ASP A 341 -9.40 -30.38 -31.14
N ASP A 342 -8.19 -29.96 -31.49
CA ASP A 342 -7.69 -29.96 -32.88
C ASP A 342 -7.57 -31.39 -33.45
N SER A 343 -7.61 -32.41 -32.59
CA SER A 343 -7.63 -33.82 -33.00
C SER A 343 -9.00 -34.34 -33.49
N TYR A 344 -10.09 -33.57 -33.30
CA TYR A 344 -11.41 -33.96 -33.78
C TYR A 344 -11.58 -33.78 -35.29
N THR A 345 -12.32 -34.69 -35.92
CA THR A 345 -12.67 -34.61 -37.34
C THR A 345 -13.64 -33.46 -37.63
N SER A 346 -13.68 -32.97 -38.86
CA SER A 346 -14.62 -31.90 -39.27
C SER A 346 -16.09 -32.27 -39.03
N LEU A 347 -16.43 -33.56 -39.05
CA LEU A 347 -17.79 -34.03 -38.74
C LEU A 347 -18.07 -33.92 -37.24
N GLU A 348 -17.12 -34.30 -36.37
CA GLU A 348 -17.24 -34.16 -34.92
C GLU A 348 -17.32 -32.68 -34.51
N GLN A 349 -16.52 -31.82 -35.15
CA GLN A 349 -16.55 -30.37 -34.94
C GLN A 349 -17.88 -29.71 -35.41
N ALA A 350 -18.62 -30.35 -36.32
CA ALA A 350 -19.92 -29.87 -36.79
C ALA A 350 -21.10 -30.32 -35.89
N THR A 351 -20.85 -31.14 -34.86
CA THR A 351 -21.89 -31.57 -33.91
C THR A 351 -22.07 -30.58 -32.76
N VAL A 352 -23.18 -30.72 -32.03
CA VAL A 352 -23.39 -29.93 -30.81
C VAL A 352 -22.27 -30.26 -29.80
N PRO A 353 -21.58 -29.26 -29.23
CA PRO A 353 -20.44 -29.45 -28.33
C PRO A 353 -20.88 -29.91 -26.93
N HIS A 354 -21.41 -31.13 -26.84
CA HIS A 354 -22.07 -31.68 -25.66
C HIS A 354 -21.18 -31.70 -24.42
N ALA A 355 -19.88 -32.02 -24.56
CA ALA A 355 -18.96 -32.08 -23.42
C ALA A 355 -18.66 -30.68 -22.87
N SER A 356 -18.43 -29.69 -23.74
CA SER A 356 -18.27 -28.30 -23.33
C SER A 356 -19.53 -27.73 -22.67
N VAL A 357 -20.72 -27.99 -23.23
CA VAL A 357 -22.00 -27.56 -22.63
C VAL A 357 -22.24 -28.24 -21.27
N TYR A 358 -21.91 -29.53 -21.14
CA TYR A 358 -22.00 -30.27 -19.88
C TYR A 358 -21.09 -29.66 -18.80
N LEU A 359 -19.83 -29.39 -19.11
CA LEU A 359 -18.88 -28.81 -18.16
C LEU A 359 -19.29 -27.39 -17.77
N LEU A 360 -19.75 -26.58 -18.72
CA LEU A 360 -20.25 -25.24 -18.45
C LEU A 360 -21.48 -25.28 -17.53
N LYS A 361 -22.40 -26.23 -17.73
CA LYS A 361 -23.54 -26.45 -16.85
C LYS A 361 -23.09 -26.81 -15.42
N ARG A 362 -22.18 -27.78 -15.28
CA ARG A 362 -21.64 -28.17 -13.97
C ARG A 362 -20.94 -27.02 -13.28
N TYR A 363 -20.18 -26.22 -14.03
CA TYR A 363 -19.57 -25.01 -13.52
C TYR A 363 -20.60 -24.02 -12.96
N LEU A 364 -21.71 -23.77 -13.68
CA LEU A 364 -22.78 -22.90 -13.21
C LEU A 364 -23.54 -23.47 -12.00
N GLU A 365 -23.67 -24.80 -11.89
CA GLU A 365 -24.27 -25.47 -10.73
C GLU A 365 -23.39 -25.34 -9.47
N MET A 366 -22.06 -25.41 -9.61
CA MET A 366 -21.11 -25.16 -8.53
C MET A 366 -21.08 -23.69 -8.10
N ASN A 367 -21.54 -22.77 -8.96
CA ASN A 367 -21.51 -21.32 -8.75
C ASN A 367 -22.93 -20.73 -8.72
N PRO A 368 -23.75 -21.02 -7.69
CA PRO A 368 -25.16 -20.63 -7.64
C PRO A 368 -25.37 -19.11 -7.63
N LYS A 369 -24.43 -18.35 -7.07
CA LYS A 369 -24.44 -16.87 -7.08
C LYS A 369 -24.31 -16.33 -8.50
N LEU A 370 -23.37 -16.85 -9.30
CA LEU A 370 -23.21 -16.49 -10.71
C LEU A 370 -24.44 -16.86 -11.51
N ARG A 371 -24.92 -18.11 -11.38
CA ARG A 371 -26.10 -18.61 -12.10
C ARG A 371 -27.35 -17.75 -11.83
N THR A 372 -27.59 -17.40 -10.57
CA THR A 372 -28.73 -16.54 -10.19
C THR A 372 -28.59 -15.14 -10.80
N SER A 373 -27.38 -14.59 -10.82
CA SER A 373 -27.10 -13.27 -11.37
C SER A 373 -27.25 -13.25 -12.88
N LEU A 374 -26.76 -14.28 -13.58
CA LEU A 374 -26.97 -14.47 -15.02
C LEU A 374 -28.46 -14.57 -15.35
N GLN A 375 -29.21 -15.38 -14.60
CA GLN A 375 -30.64 -15.54 -14.77
C GLN A 375 -31.38 -14.20 -14.66
N LYS A 376 -31.02 -13.36 -13.67
CA LYS A 376 -31.57 -12.00 -13.51
C LYS A 376 -31.19 -11.09 -14.67
N THR A 377 -29.91 -11.04 -15.03
CA THR A 377 -29.40 -10.11 -16.05
C THR A 377 -29.92 -10.43 -17.44
N LEU A 378 -30.04 -11.72 -17.80
CA LEU A 378 -30.61 -12.18 -19.07
C LEU A 378 -32.09 -11.79 -19.24
N HIS A 379 -32.85 -11.65 -18.14
CA HIS A 379 -34.29 -11.42 -18.17
C HIS A 379 -34.72 -10.03 -17.72
N HIS A 380 -33.77 -9.18 -17.34
CA HIS A 380 -34.06 -7.84 -16.91
C HIS A 380 -34.66 -7.03 -18.07
N GLY A 381 -35.83 -6.41 -17.82
CA GLY A 381 -36.56 -5.61 -18.81
C GLY A 381 -37.42 -6.39 -19.81
N ARG A 382 -37.66 -7.70 -19.58
CA ARG A 382 -38.44 -8.59 -20.46
C ARG A 382 -39.80 -8.03 -20.94
N ASN A 383 -40.47 -7.21 -20.13
CA ASN A 383 -41.81 -6.68 -20.45
C ASN A 383 -41.82 -5.20 -20.88
N ASN A 384 -40.70 -4.47 -20.76
CA ASN A 384 -40.67 -3.01 -20.93
C ASN A 384 -39.70 -2.54 -22.03
N ILE A 385 -38.94 -3.45 -22.65
CA ILE A 385 -37.94 -3.10 -23.67
C ILE A 385 -38.41 -3.58 -25.05
N ARG A 386 -38.43 -2.67 -26.02
CA ARG A 386 -38.47 -3.04 -27.44
C ARG A 386 -37.07 -3.47 -27.88
N TRP A 387 -36.92 -4.75 -28.21
CA TRP A 387 -35.62 -5.29 -28.61
C TRP A 387 -35.24 -4.82 -30.01
N ASN A 388 -34.11 -4.12 -30.10
CA ASN A 388 -33.40 -3.81 -31.33
C ASN A 388 -31.94 -4.25 -31.17
N THR A 389 -31.18 -4.27 -32.27
CA THR A 389 -29.77 -4.71 -32.28
C THR A 389 -28.95 -4.05 -31.16
N THR A 390 -29.11 -2.75 -30.95
CA THR A 390 -28.40 -2.00 -29.90
C THR A 390 -28.76 -2.48 -28.50
N ALA A 391 -30.05 -2.69 -28.20
CA ALA A 391 -30.52 -3.19 -26.92
C ALA A 391 -30.04 -4.63 -26.65
N VAL A 392 -29.96 -5.46 -27.69
CA VAL A 392 -29.42 -6.82 -27.61
C VAL A 392 -27.93 -6.80 -27.31
N LEU A 393 -27.14 -6.04 -28.06
CA LEU A 393 -25.69 -5.92 -27.84
C LEU A 393 -25.36 -5.37 -26.45
N HIS A 394 -26.10 -4.35 -25.99
CA HIS A 394 -25.92 -3.81 -24.63
C HIS A 394 -26.25 -4.86 -23.55
N ARG A 395 -27.31 -5.66 -23.76
CA ARG A 395 -27.68 -6.75 -22.86
C ARG A 395 -26.61 -7.84 -22.84
N MET A 396 -26.09 -8.23 -24.00
CA MET A 396 -25.00 -9.19 -24.10
C MET A 396 -23.75 -8.68 -23.38
N GLN A 397 -23.38 -7.42 -23.58
CA GLN A 397 -22.24 -6.82 -22.89
C GLN A 397 -22.42 -6.80 -21.37
N SER A 398 -23.64 -6.58 -20.89
CA SER A 398 -23.94 -6.62 -19.45
C SER A 398 -23.73 -8.01 -18.85
N VAL A 399 -24.09 -9.06 -19.58
CA VAL A 399 -23.86 -10.46 -19.17
C VAL A 399 -22.37 -10.80 -19.21
N ILE A 400 -21.65 -10.39 -20.26
CA ILE A 400 -20.20 -10.56 -20.38
C ILE A 400 -19.49 -9.92 -19.19
N ASN A 401 -19.80 -8.65 -18.91
CA ASN A 401 -19.18 -7.92 -17.79
C ASN A 401 -19.52 -8.57 -16.44
N LEU A 402 -20.71 -9.15 -16.28
CA LEU A 402 -21.08 -9.88 -15.06
C LEU A 402 -20.20 -11.12 -14.84
N VAL A 403 -19.97 -11.92 -15.88
CA VAL A 403 -19.12 -13.12 -15.78
C VAL A 403 -17.68 -12.73 -15.45
N LEU A 404 -17.13 -11.73 -16.14
CA LEU A 404 -15.77 -11.25 -15.86
C LEU A 404 -15.64 -10.75 -14.42
N ARG A 405 -16.56 -9.89 -13.97
CA ARG A 405 -16.54 -9.33 -12.61
C ARG A 405 -16.70 -10.39 -11.53
N TYR A 406 -17.48 -11.44 -11.79
CA TYR A 406 -17.60 -12.56 -10.86
C TYR A 406 -16.25 -13.24 -10.57
N HIS A 407 -15.34 -13.24 -11.54
CA HIS A 407 -13.98 -13.77 -11.41
C HIS A 407 -12.92 -12.70 -11.12
N GLY A 408 -13.32 -11.48 -10.72
CA GLY A 408 -12.38 -10.39 -10.45
C GLY A 408 -11.71 -9.80 -11.70
N TRP A 409 -12.24 -10.07 -12.90
CA TRP A 409 -11.78 -9.48 -14.15
C TRP A 409 -12.69 -8.33 -14.60
N GLU A 410 -12.13 -7.35 -15.30
CA GLU A 410 -12.90 -6.28 -15.94
C GLU A 410 -12.48 -6.09 -17.39
N ASN A 411 -13.43 -5.66 -18.21
CA ASN A 411 -13.19 -5.26 -19.59
C ASN A 411 -12.31 -4.01 -19.58
N SER A 412 -11.05 -4.18 -19.99
CA SER A 412 -9.98 -3.20 -19.84
C SER A 412 -9.14 -3.14 -21.11
N ASN A 413 -8.07 -2.34 -21.12
CA ASN A 413 -7.18 -2.26 -22.27
C ASN A 413 -6.47 -3.60 -22.54
N ASP A 414 -6.15 -4.37 -21.49
CA ASP A 414 -5.41 -5.62 -21.59
C ASP A 414 -6.30 -6.85 -21.83
N LEU A 415 -7.59 -6.76 -21.46
CA LEU A 415 -8.63 -7.77 -21.72
C LEU A 415 -9.86 -7.07 -22.31
N GLN A 416 -9.99 -7.12 -23.63
CA GLN A 416 -11.14 -6.56 -24.34
C GLN A 416 -12.11 -7.66 -24.73
N VAL A 417 -13.32 -7.63 -24.18
CA VAL A 417 -14.40 -8.55 -24.58
C VAL A 417 -15.62 -7.77 -25.02
N ARG A 418 -16.00 -7.88 -26.29
CA ARG A 418 -17.08 -7.08 -26.88
C ARG A 418 -18.15 -7.96 -27.52
N ALA A 419 -19.41 -7.67 -27.19
CA ALA A 419 -20.52 -8.15 -27.99
C ALA A 419 -20.52 -7.42 -29.34
N GLY A 420 -20.69 -8.17 -30.42
CA GLY A 420 -20.73 -7.63 -31.78
C GLY A 420 -21.80 -8.29 -32.62
N VAL A 421 -22.06 -7.71 -33.78
CA VAL A 421 -22.82 -8.40 -34.83
C VAL A 421 -21.92 -9.50 -35.39
N GLY A 422 -22.49 -10.68 -35.59
CA GLY A 422 -21.78 -11.80 -36.21
C GLY A 422 -21.29 -11.43 -37.60
N SER A 423 -20.13 -11.94 -37.99
CA SER A 423 -19.70 -11.92 -39.39
C SER A 423 -20.60 -12.83 -40.22
N TRP A 424 -20.57 -12.68 -41.54
CA TRP A 424 -21.43 -13.46 -42.47
C TRP A 424 -21.24 -14.98 -42.37
N ASP A 425 -20.10 -15.43 -41.84
CA ASP A 425 -19.70 -16.82 -41.62
C ASP A 425 -19.92 -17.31 -40.18
N ALA A 426 -20.46 -16.47 -39.30
CA ALA A 426 -20.74 -16.84 -37.91
C ALA A 426 -22.06 -17.64 -37.78
N PRO A 427 -22.17 -18.56 -36.81
CA PRO A 427 -23.36 -19.40 -36.61
C PRO A 427 -24.62 -18.64 -36.15
N GLY A 428 -24.53 -17.34 -35.87
CA GLY A 428 -25.67 -16.53 -35.43
C GLY A 428 -25.50 -15.05 -35.72
N PRO A 429 -26.58 -14.25 -35.56
CA PRO A 429 -26.58 -12.82 -35.87
C PRO A 429 -25.70 -11.99 -34.93
N TYR A 430 -25.26 -12.58 -33.81
CA TYR A 430 -24.43 -11.94 -32.80
C TYR A 430 -23.24 -12.82 -32.43
N GLY A 431 -22.12 -12.18 -32.15
CA GLY A 431 -20.87 -12.83 -31.75
C GLY A 431 -20.21 -12.14 -30.57
N ILE A 432 -19.14 -12.74 -30.07
CA ILE A 432 -18.30 -12.18 -29.00
C ILE A 432 -16.87 -12.12 -29.52
N ASN A 433 -16.30 -10.92 -29.50
CA ASN A 433 -14.92 -10.68 -29.89
C ASN A 433 -14.08 -10.52 -28.63
N VAL A 434 -13.04 -11.34 -28.49
CA VAL A 434 -12.08 -11.29 -27.38
C VAL A 434 -10.72 -10.93 -27.92
N ASN A 435 -10.09 -9.93 -27.32
CA ASN A 435 -8.71 -9.56 -27.55
C ASN A 435 -7.98 -9.41 -26.21
N ILE A 436 -7.01 -10.29 -25.97
CA ILE A 436 -6.14 -10.27 -24.78
C ILE A 436 -4.76 -9.81 -25.23
N MET A 437 -4.27 -8.70 -24.69
CA MET A 437 -2.92 -8.23 -24.96
C MET A 437 -1.87 -9.12 -24.28
N PRO A 438 -0.65 -9.27 -24.84
CA PRO A 438 0.37 -10.22 -24.37
C PRO A 438 1.06 -9.85 -23.05
N VAL A 439 0.40 -9.12 -22.16
CA VAL A 439 0.95 -8.63 -20.87
C VAL A 439 0.88 -9.71 -19.77
N PHE A 440 0.19 -10.83 -20.02
CA PHE A 440 0.08 -11.95 -19.09
C PHE A 440 0.95 -13.14 -19.54
N PRO A 441 2.25 -13.21 -19.20
CA PRO A 441 3.15 -14.28 -19.65
C PRO A 441 2.69 -15.69 -19.21
N GLU A 442 1.84 -15.80 -18.19
CA GLU A 442 1.20 -17.05 -17.75
C GLU A 442 0.07 -17.52 -18.68
N ILE A 443 -0.46 -16.63 -19.53
CA ILE A 443 -1.62 -16.85 -20.42
C ILE A 443 -1.18 -16.91 -21.90
N VAL A 444 0.06 -16.49 -22.21
CA VAL A 444 0.56 -16.40 -23.60
C VAL A 444 1.12 -17.74 -24.10
N GLN A 445 0.32 -18.36 -24.99
CA GLN A 445 0.67 -19.31 -26.06
C GLN A 445 1.60 -20.50 -25.72
N GLN A 446 0.99 -21.69 -25.62
CA GLN A 446 1.63 -22.94 -26.02
C GLN A 446 1.29 -23.20 -27.49
N ALA A 447 2.30 -23.41 -28.33
CA ALA A 447 2.11 -23.72 -29.74
C ALA A 447 1.24 -25.00 -29.90
N GLY A 448 0.22 -24.93 -30.75
CA GLY A 448 -0.69 -26.06 -31.04
C GLY A 448 -1.88 -26.25 -30.08
N LYS A 449 -2.25 -25.22 -29.31
CA LYS A 449 -3.51 -25.20 -28.53
C LYS A 449 -4.44 -24.10 -29.02
N PRO A 450 -5.77 -24.25 -28.92
CA PRO A 450 -6.71 -23.19 -29.27
C PRO A 450 -6.42 -21.93 -28.45
N SER A 451 -6.60 -20.76 -29.07
CA SER A 451 -6.31 -19.50 -28.40
C SER A 451 -7.27 -19.27 -27.24
N VAL A 452 -6.76 -18.75 -26.12
CA VAL A 452 -7.57 -18.35 -24.95
C VAL A 452 -8.69 -17.38 -25.36
N ASN A 453 -8.44 -16.53 -26.36
CA ASN A 453 -9.42 -15.61 -26.92
C ASN A 453 -10.64 -16.35 -27.49
N GLN A 454 -10.39 -17.40 -28.28
CA GLN A 454 -11.42 -18.19 -28.93
C GLN A 454 -12.22 -19.01 -27.90
N ALA A 455 -11.53 -19.60 -26.92
CA ALA A 455 -12.17 -20.31 -25.82
C ALA A 455 -13.09 -19.40 -25.01
N LEU A 456 -12.62 -18.20 -24.64
CA LEU A 456 -13.42 -17.24 -23.88
C LEU A 456 -14.61 -16.73 -24.68
N ALA A 457 -14.40 -16.40 -25.96
CA ALA A 457 -15.46 -15.97 -26.85
C ALA A 457 -16.58 -17.02 -26.92
N TRP A 458 -16.20 -18.29 -27.11
CA TRP A 458 -17.13 -19.39 -27.18
C TRP A 458 -17.88 -19.61 -25.87
N VAL A 459 -17.18 -19.66 -24.72
CA VAL A 459 -17.82 -19.89 -23.41
C VAL A 459 -18.84 -18.80 -23.09
N LEU A 460 -18.51 -17.54 -23.37
CA LEU A 460 -19.42 -16.43 -23.14
C LEU A 460 -20.61 -16.44 -24.12
N TRP A 461 -20.40 -16.88 -25.36
CA TRP A 461 -21.43 -16.98 -26.38
C TRP A 461 -22.39 -18.13 -26.07
N ALA A 462 -21.86 -19.26 -25.60
CA ALA A 462 -22.60 -20.45 -25.20
C ALA A 462 -23.63 -20.19 -24.09
N ILE A 463 -23.42 -19.16 -23.24
CA ILE A 463 -24.40 -18.74 -22.23
C ILE A 463 -25.74 -18.33 -22.86
N PHE A 464 -25.71 -17.76 -24.06
CA PHE A 464 -26.90 -17.33 -24.79
C PHE A 464 -27.46 -18.46 -25.65
N GLU A 465 -26.60 -19.08 -26.46
CA GLU A 465 -27.00 -20.13 -27.39
C GLU A 465 -27.59 -21.35 -26.68
N TYR A 466 -26.89 -21.83 -25.67
CA TYR A 466 -27.27 -23.04 -24.93
C TYR A 466 -27.92 -22.72 -23.59
N ALA A 467 -28.56 -21.55 -23.46
CA ALA A 467 -29.15 -21.10 -22.21
C ALA A 467 -30.06 -22.18 -21.58
N GLY A 468 -30.89 -22.84 -22.39
CA GLY A 468 -31.81 -23.89 -21.94
C GLY A 468 -31.07 -25.10 -21.36
N GLU A 469 -30.06 -25.60 -22.06
CA GLU A 469 -29.25 -26.76 -21.67
C GLU A 469 -28.44 -26.49 -20.39
N LEU A 470 -27.97 -25.25 -20.23
CA LEU A 470 -27.26 -24.75 -19.05
C LEU A 470 -28.18 -24.54 -17.84
N GLY A 471 -29.49 -24.79 -17.98
CA GLY A 471 -30.47 -24.57 -16.92
C GLY A 471 -30.69 -23.09 -16.61
N LEU A 472 -30.43 -22.22 -17.60
CA LEU A 472 -30.88 -20.84 -17.66
C LEU A 472 -32.17 -20.78 -18.48
N ARG A 473 -32.98 -19.75 -18.30
CA ARG A 473 -34.12 -19.53 -19.23
C ARG A 473 -33.60 -18.87 -20.50
N ARG A 474 -34.14 -19.26 -21.65
CA ARG A 474 -33.77 -18.67 -22.94
C ARG A 474 -34.11 -17.17 -22.98
N PRO A 475 -33.15 -16.29 -23.30
CA PRO A 475 -33.41 -14.86 -23.43
C PRO A 475 -34.37 -14.60 -24.60
N VAL A 476 -35.32 -13.68 -24.41
CA VAL A 476 -36.39 -13.39 -25.41
C VAL A 476 -35.84 -12.76 -26.69
N PHE A 477 -34.63 -12.22 -26.64
CA PHE A 477 -33.96 -11.54 -27.74
C PHE A 477 -32.97 -12.41 -28.52
N TRP A 478 -32.86 -13.70 -28.17
CA TRP A 478 -31.91 -14.65 -28.74
C TRP A 478 -32.57 -15.76 -29.55
#